data_AF-A0AAJ3NKQ4-F1
#
_entry.id   AF-A0AAJ3NKQ4-F1
#
_cell.length_a   1.000
_cell.length_b   1.000
_cell.length_c   1.000
_cell.angle_alpha   90.00
_cell.angle_beta   90.00
_cell.angle_gamma   90.00
#
_symmetry.space_group_name_H-M   'P 1'
#
loop_
_entity.id
_entity.type
_entity.pdbx_description
1 polymer ?
#
loop_
_entity_poly.entity_id
_entity_poly.type
_entity_poly.pdbx_seq_one_letter_code
_entity_poly.pdbx_strand_id
1 'polypeptide(L)' 'MLRAALIAAAITMGVAGASFARATPSTTAPSPAPTTGSSVYYPNCKAACNAGAAPIYRGQPGYREGLDRDNDGIACEVCR' A
#
# COMPACT_ATOMS: atom_id res chain seq x y z
N MET A 1 -53.79 22.36 -7.00
CA MET A 1 -53.63 22.87 -5.62
C MET A 1 -52.13 23.08 -5.39
N LEU A 2 -51.56 24.15 -5.96
CA LEU A 2 -51.26 25.40 -5.24
C LEU A 2 -50.18 25.14 -4.16
N ARG A 3 -48.92 25.55 -4.33
CA ARG A 3 -48.39 26.92 -4.12
C ARG A 3 -46.88 26.89 -4.46
N ALA A 4 -46.38 27.77 -5.33
CA ALA A 4 -45.74 29.06 -5.00
C ALA A 4 -44.42 28.87 -4.19
N ALA A 5 -43.28 29.50 -4.48
CA ALA A 5 -43.00 30.69 -5.26
C ALA A 5 -41.52 30.71 -5.70
N LEU A 6 -41.23 31.55 -6.69
CA LEU A 6 -39.92 31.95 -7.17
C LEU A 6 -39.00 32.42 -6.04
N ILE A 7 -37.69 32.14 -6.17
CA ILE A 7 -36.65 33.16 -5.97
C ILE A 7 -35.56 32.92 -7.01
N ALA A 8 -35.57 33.73 -8.08
CA ALA A 8 -34.40 33.96 -8.89
C ALA A 8 -33.51 34.96 -8.13
N ALA A 9 -32.31 34.52 -7.74
CA ALA A 9 -31.25 35.42 -7.29
C ALA A 9 -30.04 35.16 -8.19
N ALA A 10 -29.83 36.06 -9.15
CA ALA A 10 -28.59 36.14 -9.90
C ALA A 10 -27.48 36.58 -8.95
N ILE A 11 -26.60 35.66 -8.58
CA ILE A 11 -25.39 35.97 -7.80
C ILE A 11 -24.28 36.30 -8.80
N THR A 12 -24.16 37.58 -9.13
CA THR A 12 -22.95 38.15 -9.74
C THR A 12 -21.93 38.46 -8.65
N MET A 13 -20.80 37.76 -8.65
CA MET A 13 -19.44 38.31 -8.53
C MET A 13 -18.45 37.20 -8.23
N GLY A 14 -17.46 37.06 -9.12
CA GLY A 14 -16.36 36.13 -8.97
C GLY A 14 -15.46 36.50 -7.79
N VAL A 15 -14.91 35.45 -7.17
CA VAL A 15 -13.67 35.51 -6.42
C VAL A 15 -12.70 34.55 -7.09
N ALA A 16 -11.72 35.14 -7.79
CA ALA A 16 -10.48 34.46 -8.11
C ALA A 16 -9.73 34.20 -6.79
N GLY A 17 -9.16 33.01 -6.62
CA GLY A 17 -8.04 32.84 -5.70
C GLY A 17 -8.05 31.59 -4.84
N ALA A 18 -7.03 30.77 -5.09
CA ALA A 18 -6.35 29.89 -4.15
C ALA A 18 -7.05 28.60 -3.71
N SER A 19 -6.63 27.53 -4.37
CA SER A 19 -6.71 26.13 -3.95
C SER A 19 -6.29 25.94 -2.49
N PHE A 20 -7.24 25.59 -1.63
CA PHE A 20 -6.92 24.90 -0.37
C PHE A 20 -7.00 23.39 -0.65
N ALA A 21 -5.87 22.82 -1.05
CA ALA A 21 -5.70 21.38 -1.00
C ALA A 21 -5.91 20.95 0.46
N ARG A 22 -7.03 20.28 0.73
CA ARG A 22 -7.25 19.60 2.01
C ARG A 22 -6.14 18.55 2.14
N ALA A 23 -5.18 18.80 3.03
CA ALA A 23 -4.29 17.76 3.51
C ALA A 23 -5.16 16.71 4.23
N THR A 24 -5.33 15.55 3.59
CA THR A 24 -5.85 14.37 4.27
C THR A 24 -4.86 13.97 5.35
N PRO A 25 -5.28 13.74 6.61
CA PRO A 25 -4.40 13.11 7.57
C PRO A 25 -4.12 11.69 7.06
N SER A 26 -2.91 11.48 6.56
CA SER A 26 -2.41 10.13 6.29
C SER A 26 -2.27 9.43 7.64
N THR A 27 -3.28 8.68 8.02
CA THR A 27 -3.16 7.67 9.07
C THR A 27 -2.17 6.63 8.57
N THR A 28 -0.89 6.84 8.88
CA THR A 28 0.11 5.79 8.76
C THR A 28 -0.28 4.70 9.75
N ALA A 29 -0.96 3.66 9.26
CA ALA A 29 -1.12 2.43 10.03
C ALA A 29 0.28 1.99 10.49
N PRO A 30 0.46 1.57 11.75
CA PRO A 30 1.74 1.08 12.21
C PRO A 30 2.18 -0.05 11.29
N SER A 31 3.28 0.16 10.57
CA SER A 31 3.96 -0.90 9.84
C SER A 31 4.30 -1.98 10.87
N PRO A 32 3.89 -3.25 10.68
CA PRO A 32 4.22 -4.30 11.61
C PRO A 32 5.72 -4.28 11.88
N ALA A 33 6.09 -4.17 13.16
CA ALA A 33 7.49 -4.20 13.56
C ALA A 33 8.12 -5.47 12.98
N PRO A 34 9.37 -5.40 12.46
CA PRO A 34 10.03 -6.55 11.87
C PRO A 34 10.08 -7.65 12.93
N THR A 35 9.25 -8.67 12.75
CA THR A 35 9.32 -9.87 13.57
C THR A 35 10.64 -10.50 13.18
N THR A 36 11.61 -10.52 14.10
CA THR A 36 12.92 -11.13 13.92
C THR A 36 12.74 -12.45 13.18
N GLY A 37 13.22 -12.49 11.93
CA GLY A 37 12.80 -13.46 10.91
C GLY A 37 12.58 -14.84 11.49
N SER A 38 11.32 -15.27 11.57
CA SER A 38 10.97 -16.50 12.26
C SER A 38 11.63 -17.70 11.59
N SER A 39 11.83 -18.74 12.41
CA SER A 39 12.46 -20.08 12.24
C SER A 39 12.28 -20.85 10.92
N VAL A 40 11.58 -20.30 9.94
CA VAL A 40 11.30 -20.90 8.64
C VAL A 40 12.52 -20.71 7.74
N TYR A 41 13.01 -21.81 7.16
CA TYR A 41 14.15 -21.81 6.24
C TYR A 41 13.80 -22.55 4.95
N TYR A 42 14.05 -21.92 3.81
CA TYR A 42 13.85 -22.51 2.48
C TYR A 42 15.19 -22.67 1.77
N PRO A 43 15.70 -23.87 1.45
CA PRO A 43 17.04 -24.00 0.84
C PRO A 43 17.17 -23.27 -0.52
N ASN A 44 16.07 -23.10 -1.25
CA ASN A 44 16.01 -22.39 -2.53
C ASN A 44 14.59 -21.89 -2.80
N CYS A 45 14.43 -21.06 -3.85
CA CYS A 45 13.13 -20.53 -4.23
C CYS A 45 12.12 -21.60 -4.65
N LYS A 46 12.58 -22.70 -5.24
CA LYS A 46 11.68 -23.82 -5.55
C LYS A 46 11.04 -24.43 -4.31
N ALA A 47 11.77 -24.58 -3.22
CA ALA A 47 11.22 -25.04 -1.94
C ALA A 47 10.20 -24.05 -1.37
N ALA A 48 10.49 -22.74 -1.43
CA ALA A 48 9.56 -21.70 -1.01
C ALA A 48 8.26 -21.70 -1.84
N CYS A 49 8.37 -21.86 -3.15
CA CYS A 49 7.22 -21.93 -4.06
C CYS A 49 6.40 -23.20 -3.87
N ASN A 50 7.04 -24.35 -3.71
CA ASN A 50 6.34 -25.60 -3.39
C ASN A 50 5.59 -25.52 -2.06
N ALA A 51 6.09 -24.72 -1.11
CA ALA A 51 5.42 -24.43 0.15
C ALA A 51 4.34 -23.34 0.04
N GLY A 52 4.17 -22.71 -1.13
CA GLY A 52 3.23 -21.61 -1.34
C GLY A 52 3.63 -20.31 -0.62
N ALA A 53 4.91 -20.17 -0.25
CA ALA A 53 5.42 -19.04 0.53
C ALA A 53 6.00 -17.92 -0.33
N ALA A 54 6.28 -18.16 -1.61
CA ALA A 54 6.81 -17.15 -2.53
C ALA A 54 5.68 -16.33 -3.19
N PRO A 55 5.88 -15.02 -3.45
CA PRO A 55 7.07 -14.22 -3.15
C PRO A 55 7.24 -13.92 -1.65
N ILE A 56 8.49 -13.89 -1.17
CA ILE A 56 8.83 -13.63 0.24
C ILE A 56 9.39 -12.21 0.37
N TYR A 57 8.76 -11.36 1.18
CA TYR A 57 9.17 -9.98 1.39
C TYR A 57 10.15 -9.81 2.55
N ARG A 58 11.03 -8.81 2.47
CA ARG A 58 11.96 -8.46 3.55
C ARG A 58 11.21 -8.25 4.86
N GLY A 59 11.64 -8.95 5.91
CA GLY A 59 10.99 -8.95 7.23
C GLY A 59 9.93 -10.04 7.43
N GLN A 60 9.57 -10.79 6.38
CA GLN A 60 8.75 -12.00 6.53
C GLN A 60 9.59 -13.21 6.98
N PRO A 61 8.98 -14.17 7.69
CA PRO A 61 9.57 -15.48 7.93
C PRO A 61 10.06 -16.15 6.64
N GLY A 62 11.27 -16.69 6.67
CA GLY A 62 11.88 -17.33 5.49
C GLY A 62 12.58 -16.38 4.52
N TYR A 63 12.49 -15.06 4.70
CA TYR A 63 13.28 -14.11 3.93
C TYR A 63 14.77 -14.24 4.29
N ARG A 64 15.61 -14.28 3.27
CA ARG A 64 17.05 -14.03 3.41
C ARG A 64 17.59 -13.43 2.13
N GLU A 65 18.64 -12.63 2.26
CA GLU A 65 19.32 -11.97 1.13
C GLU A 65 19.79 -13.00 0.08
N GLY A 66 20.19 -14.21 0.48
CA GLY A 66 20.57 -15.26 -0.47
C GLY A 66 19.44 -15.82 -1.35
N LEU A 67 18.18 -15.51 -1.07
CA LEU A 67 17.02 -15.84 -1.94
C LEU A 67 16.59 -14.66 -2.82
N ASP A 68 17.08 -13.46 -2.52
CA ASP A 68 16.78 -12.21 -3.19
C ASP A 68 18.00 -11.86 -4.07
N ARG A 69 17.96 -12.31 -5.33
CA ARG A 69 19.15 -12.28 -6.20
C ARG A 69 19.55 -10.86 -6.59
N ASP A 70 18.57 -9.99 -6.73
CA ASP A 70 18.71 -8.58 -7.14
C ASP A 70 18.65 -7.61 -5.96
N ASN A 71 18.32 -8.09 -4.76
CA ASN A 71 18.35 -7.36 -3.49
C ASN A 71 17.34 -6.20 -3.42
N ASP A 72 16.21 -6.34 -4.10
CA ASP A 72 15.15 -5.32 -4.11
C ASP A 72 14.23 -5.43 -2.87
N GLY A 73 14.37 -6.50 -2.07
CA GLY A 73 13.54 -6.78 -0.91
C GLY A 73 12.43 -7.80 -1.16
N ILE A 74 12.38 -8.42 -2.35
CA ILE A 74 11.40 -9.43 -2.75
C ILE A 74 12.15 -10.71 -3.16
N ALA A 75 12.30 -11.64 -2.22
CA ALA A 75 12.87 -12.94 -2.52
C ALA A 75 11.88 -13.84 -3.30
N CYS A 76 12.43 -14.63 -4.23
CA CYS A 76 11.67 -15.66 -4.96
C CYS A 76 10.47 -15.15 -5.77
N GLU A 77 10.55 -13.91 -6.25
CA GLU A 77 9.61 -13.32 -7.21
C GLU A 77 9.35 -14.20 -8.44
N VAL A 78 10.38 -14.89 -8.93
CA VAL A 78 10.25 -15.93 -9.96
C VAL A 78 10.49 -17.30 -9.34
N CYS A 79 9.45 -18.15 -9.34
CA CYS A 79 9.47 -19.51 -8.84
C CYS A 79 10.28 -20.49 -9.73
N ARG A 80 11.59 -20.29 -9.82
CA ARG A 80 12.51 -21.16 -10.56
C ARG A 80 13.72 -21.59 -9.75
#